data_AF-A0A6A5YBK6-F1
#
_entry.id   AF-A0A6A5YBK6-F1
#
_cell.length_a   1.000
_cell.length_b   1.000
_cell.length_c   1.000
_cell.angle_alpha   90.00
_cell.angle_beta   90.00
_cell.angle_gamma   90.00
#
_symmetry.space_group_name_H-M   'P 1'
#
loop_
_entity.id
_entity.type
_entity.pdbx_description
1 polymer ?
#
loop_
_entity_poly.entity_id
_entity_poly.type
_entity_poly.pdbx_seq_one_letter_code
_entity_poly.pdbx_strand_id
1 'polypeptide(L)'
;MAFLSGMLTLVGALFLIHAVYSAHEHSALYASITSSPATATVANGTIPSLPSDIVFETLASVILVSLGIVLSSPALKPIQWSKWAGEAEREEVRRRKGTGKSVPAGEAPGGNPFAWLTEERMGFWDGRGKKQDFDDWVRQGGKS
;
A
#
# COMPACT_ATOMS: atom_id res chain seq x y z
N MET A 1 12.19 3.64 -3.21
CA MET A 1 11.76 2.28 -2.85
C MET A 1 10.77 1.68 -3.84
N ALA A 2 9.74 2.42 -4.29
CA ALA A 2 8.70 1.89 -5.19
C ALA A 2 9.20 1.29 -6.52
N PHE A 3 10.26 1.85 -7.13
CA PHE A 3 10.81 1.31 -8.38
C PHE A 3 11.46 -0.06 -8.18
N LEU A 4 12.27 -0.23 -7.12
CA LEU A 4 12.94 -1.50 -6.84
C LEU A 4 11.95 -2.58 -6.41
N SER A 5 10.99 -2.23 -5.55
CA SER A 5 9.94 -3.16 -5.13
C SER A 5 9.04 -3.57 -6.30
N GLY A 6 8.69 -2.61 -7.17
CA GLY A 6 7.94 -2.87 -8.40
C GLY A 6 8.69 -3.78 -9.37
N MET A 7 9.98 -3.51 -9.61
CA MET A 7 10.83 -4.34 -10.47
C MET A 7 10.95 -5.77 -9.94
N LEU A 8 11.18 -5.92 -8.63
CA LEU A 8 11.31 -7.23 -7.98
C LEU A 8 10.01 -8.04 -8.06
N THR A 9 8.87 -7.37 -7.85
CA THR A 9 7.54 -7.98 -7.99
C THR A 9 7.27 -8.40 -9.43
N LEU A 10 7.61 -7.55 -10.42
CA LEU A 10 7.42 -7.84 -11.84
C LEU A 10 8.26 -9.03 -12.29
N VAL A 11 9.57 -9.01 -12.01
CA VAL A 11 10.50 -10.09 -12.37
C VAL A 11 10.10 -11.39 -11.67
N GLY A 12 9.79 -11.34 -10.38
CA GLY A 12 9.31 -12.50 -9.64
C GLY A 12 8.01 -13.07 -10.21
N ALA A 13 7.07 -12.21 -10.61
CA ALA A 13 5.81 -12.65 -11.21
C ALA A 13 6.02 -13.29 -12.58
N LEU A 14 6.92 -12.76 -13.41
CA LEU A 14 7.28 -13.35 -14.70
C LEU A 14 7.88 -14.75 -14.53
N PHE A 15 8.83 -14.92 -13.60
CA PHE A 15 9.40 -16.23 -13.30
C PHE A 15 8.36 -17.19 -12.70
N LEU A 16 7.43 -16.70 -11.87
CA LEU A 16 6.37 -17.53 -11.32
C LEU A 16 5.43 -18.04 -12.42
N ILE A 17 5.03 -17.19 -13.35
CA ILE A 17 4.21 -17.58 -14.51
C ILE A 17 4.96 -18.62 -15.36
N HIS A 18 6.25 -18.39 -15.61
CA HIS A 18 7.09 -19.33 -16.35
C HIS A 18 7.15 -20.70 -15.67
N ALA A 19 7.45 -20.74 -14.38
CA ALA A 19 7.60 -21.99 -13.64
C ALA A 19 6.27 -22.76 -13.51
N VAL A 20 5.14 -22.05 -13.36
CA VAL A 20 3.79 -22.67 -13.37
C VAL A 20 3.47 -23.24 -14.76
N TYR A 21 3.84 -22.53 -15.83
CA TYR A 21 3.65 -23.04 -17.19
C TYR A 21 4.52 -24.28 -17.44
N SER A 22 5.78 -24.30 -17.01
CA SER A 22 6.65 -25.48 -17.08
C SER A 22 6.07 -26.67 -16.30
N ALA A 23 5.52 -26.43 -15.10
CA ALA A 23 4.85 -27.47 -14.32
C ALA A 23 3.61 -28.03 -15.03
N HIS A 24 2.84 -27.16 -15.70
CA HIS A 24 1.67 -27.55 -16.49
C HIS A 24 2.07 -28.43 -17.68
N GLU A 25 3.04 -28.01 -18.49
CA GLU A 25 3.56 -28.80 -19.61
C GLU A 25 4.08 -30.17 -19.16
N HIS A 26 4.88 -30.20 -18.09
CA HIS A 26 5.39 -31.45 -17.53
C HIS A 26 4.28 -32.41 -17.09
N SER A 27 3.25 -31.87 -16.43
CA SER A 27 2.10 -32.66 -15.96
C SER A 27 1.24 -33.16 -17.13
N ALA A 28 1.01 -32.33 -18.14
CA ALA A 28 0.24 -32.70 -19.34
C ALA A 28 0.92 -33.80 -20.15
N LEU A 29 2.25 -33.70 -20.36
CA LEU A 29 3.04 -34.74 -21.02
C LEU A 29 3.00 -36.05 -20.23
N TYR A 30 3.21 -36.01 -18.91
CA TYR A 30 3.16 -37.21 -18.08
C TYR A 30 1.79 -37.89 -18.10
N ALA A 31 0.70 -37.09 -18.04
CA ALA A 31 -0.66 -37.61 -18.13
C ALA A 31 -0.91 -38.31 -19.48
N SER A 32 -0.45 -37.73 -20.59
CA SER A 32 -0.60 -38.34 -21.92
C SER A 32 0.16 -39.66 -22.06
N ILE A 33 1.39 -39.75 -21.54
CA ILE A 33 2.21 -40.98 -21.56
C ILE A 33 1.57 -42.09 -20.71
N THR A 34 1.04 -41.74 -19.53
CA THR A 34 0.40 -42.70 -18.63
C THR A 34 -0.94 -43.21 -19.19
N SER A 35 -1.62 -42.40 -20.01
CA SER A 35 -2.87 -42.78 -20.69
C SER A 35 -2.67 -43.67 -21.93
N SER A 36 -1.42 -43.90 -22.36
CA SER A 36 -1.13 -44.77 -23.52
C SER A 36 -1.21 -46.25 -23.13
N PRO A 37 -1.94 -47.10 -23.89
CA PRO A 37 -2.18 -48.50 -23.54
C PRO A 37 -0.91 -49.38 -23.54
N ALA A 38 0.21 -48.90 -24.10
CA ALA A 38 1.48 -49.62 -24.14
C ALA A 38 2.30 -49.52 -22.83
N THR A 39 1.99 -48.56 -21.95
CA THR A 39 2.75 -48.25 -20.72
C THR A 39 1.92 -48.40 -19.43
N ALA A 40 0.62 -48.69 -19.55
CA ALA A 40 -0.31 -48.86 -18.43
C ALA A 40 0.04 -50.03 -17.48
N THR A 41 0.93 -50.95 -17.87
CA THR A 41 1.37 -52.08 -17.03
C THR A 41 2.44 -51.72 -16.00
N VAL A 42 3.04 -50.52 -16.06
CA VAL A 42 4.08 -50.06 -15.11
C VAL A 42 3.56 -48.96 -14.16
N ALA A 43 2.37 -48.41 -14.41
CA ALA A 43 1.79 -47.29 -13.65
C ALA A 43 1.15 -47.74 -12.31
N ASN A 44 1.92 -48.44 -11.46
CA ASN A 44 1.48 -48.77 -10.10
C ASN A 44 1.88 -47.64 -9.13
N GLY A 45 1.02 -46.63 -9.00
CA GLY A 45 0.92 -45.79 -7.80
C GLY A 45 2.00 -44.74 -7.50
N THR A 46 2.97 -44.50 -8.37
CA THR A 46 3.95 -43.43 -8.18
C THR A 46 3.42 -42.09 -8.70
N ILE A 47 3.15 -41.15 -7.80
CA ILE A 47 2.88 -39.75 -8.12
C ILE A 47 4.10 -39.20 -8.88
N PRO A 48 3.94 -38.57 -10.07
CA PRO A 48 5.07 -38.00 -10.79
C PRO A 48 5.73 -36.92 -9.93
N SER A 49 6.95 -37.16 -9.50
CA SER A 49 7.75 -36.15 -8.81
C SER A 49 8.09 -35.03 -9.79
N LEU A 50 7.81 -33.78 -9.42
CA LEU A 50 8.16 -32.62 -10.23
C LEU A 50 9.70 -32.52 -10.36
N PRO A 51 10.24 -32.18 -11.54
CA PRO A 51 11.65 -31.89 -11.71
C PRO A 51 12.13 -30.84 -10.71
N SER A 52 13.35 -31.01 -10.19
CA SER A 52 13.90 -30.12 -9.17
C SER A 52 14.09 -28.69 -9.66
N ASP A 53 14.33 -28.46 -10.96
CA ASP A 53 14.49 -27.09 -11.47
C ASP A 53 13.19 -26.28 -11.30
N ILE A 54 12.04 -26.88 -11.62
CA ILE A 54 10.72 -26.24 -11.51
C ILE A 54 10.44 -25.91 -10.04
N VAL A 55 10.83 -26.80 -9.13
CA VAL A 55 10.71 -26.55 -7.68
C VAL A 55 11.60 -25.39 -7.24
N PHE A 56 12.85 -25.31 -7.69
CA PHE A 56 13.74 -24.19 -7.33
C PHE A 56 13.28 -22.87 -7.95
N GLU A 57 12.84 -22.87 -9.20
CA GLU A 57 12.31 -21.69 -9.89
C GLU A 57 11.05 -21.17 -9.21
N THR A 58 10.10 -22.05 -8.86
CA THR A 58 8.89 -21.65 -8.13
C THR A 58 9.22 -21.07 -6.76
N LEU A 59 10.09 -21.72 -5.97
CA LEU A 59 10.51 -21.22 -4.66
C LEU A 59 11.21 -19.86 -4.77
N ALA A 60 12.15 -19.72 -5.69
CA ALA A 60 12.86 -18.46 -5.93
C ALA A 60 11.89 -17.35 -6.35
N SER A 61 10.94 -17.65 -7.24
CA SER A 61 9.93 -16.70 -7.71
C SER A 61 9.02 -16.23 -6.58
N VAL A 62 8.56 -17.14 -5.72
CA VAL A 62 7.73 -16.80 -4.54
C VAL A 62 8.50 -15.90 -3.58
N ILE A 63 9.79 -16.16 -3.35
CA ILE A 63 10.64 -15.32 -2.51
C ILE A 63 10.77 -13.92 -3.12
N LEU A 64 11.01 -13.82 -4.42
CA LEU A 64 11.14 -12.52 -5.10
C LEU A 64 9.84 -11.71 -5.07
N VAL A 65 8.70 -12.34 -5.36
CA VAL A 65 7.38 -11.69 -5.32
C VAL A 65 7.05 -11.24 -3.90
N SER A 66 7.22 -12.10 -2.91
CA SER A 66 6.93 -11.75 -1.52
C SER A 66 7.81 -10.61 -1.02
N LEU A 67 9.11 -10.63 -1.35
CA LEU A 67 10.02 -9.53 -1.02
C LEU A 67 9.62 -8.24 -1.72
N GLY A 68 9.22 -8.31 -3.00
CA GLY A 68 8.73 -7.16 -3.75
C GLY A 68 7.48 -6.54 -3.12
N ILE A 69 6.50 -7.37 -2.73
CA ILE A 69 5.28 -6.92 -2.05
C ILE A 69 5.59 -6.28 -0.70
N VAL A 70 6.43 -6.92 0.13
CA VAL A 70 6.79 -6.41 1.45
C VAL A 70 7.51 -5.06 1.33
N LEU A 71 8.46 -4.93 0.41
CA LEU A 71 9.18 -3.67 0.18
C LEU A 71 8.30 -2.57 -0.44
N SER A 72 7.21 -2.95 -1.10
CA SER A 72 6.24 -2.01 -1.64
C SER A 72 5.26 -1.48 -0.59
N SER A 73 5.22 -2.08 0.60
CA SER A 73 4.28 -1.68 1.64
C SER A 73 4.60 -0.27 2.18
N PRO A 74 3.59 0.58 2.41
CA PRO A 74 3.79 1.85 3.08
C PRO A 74 4.33 1.65 4.49
N ALA A 75 5.16 2.59 4.97
CA ALA A 75 5.63 2.57 6.34
C ALA A 75 4.44 2.62 7.32
N LEU A 76 4.57 1.89 8.44
CA LEU A 76 3.56 1.85 9.49
C LEU A 76 3.33 3.26 10.05
N LYS A 77 2.06 3.65 10.15
CA LYS A 77 1.68 4.93 10.77
C LYS A 77 1.94 4.86 12.29
N PRO A 78 2.43 5.95 12.90
CA PRO A 78 2.63 5.99 14.35
C PRO A 78 1.29 5.86 15.10
N ILE A 79 1.30 5.09 16.19
CA ILE A 79 0.12 4.80 17.03
C ILE A 79 -0.31 6.05 17.83
N GLN A 80 0.62 6.94 18.15
CA GLN A 80 0.34 8.15 18.94
C GLN A 80 -0.27 9.23 18.04
N TRP A 81 -1.52 9.61 18.36
CA TRP A 81 -2.29 10.59 17.58
C TRP A 81 -1.57 11.94 17.42
N SER A 82 -0.87 12.42 18.45
CA SER A 82 -0.12 13.68 18.38
C SER A 82 1.08 13.62 17.42
N LYS A 83 1.78 12.48 17.37
CA LYS A 83 2.89 12.27 16.43
C LYS A 83 2.38 12.11 15.01
N TRP A 84 1.32 11.32 14.84
CA TRP A 84 0.69 11.13 13.54
C TRP A 84 0.13 12.45 12.98
N ALA A 85 -0.58 13.24 13.80
CA ALA A 85 -1.11 14.54 13.40
C ALA A 85 0.00 15.52 13.01
N GLY A 86 1.09 15.56 13.79
CA GLY A 86 2.25 16.40 13.46
C GLY A 86 3.04 15.93 12.23
N GLU A 87 3.05 14.63 11.91
CA GLU A 87 3.62 14.10 10.67
C GLU A 87 2.72 14.37 9.45
N ALA A 88 1.40 14.23 9.62
CA ALA A 88 0.41 14.52 8.59
C ALA A 88 0.42 16.00 8.19
N GLU A 89 0.48 16.91 9.16
CA GLU A 89 0.62 18.36 8.91
C GLU A 89 1.89 18.65 8.08
N ARG A 90 3.04 18.11 8.49
CA ARG A 90 4.31 18.27 7.77
C ARG A 90 4.29 17.70 6.35
N GLU A 91 3.58 16.59 6.14
CA GLU A 91 3.40 15.99 4.82
C GLU A 91 2.54 16.88 3.91
N GLU A 92 1.48 17.48 4.44
CA GLU A 92 0.66 18.44 3.69
C GLU A 92 1.45 19.70 3.29
N VAL A 93 2.29 20.23 4.19
CA VAL A 93 3.20 21.34 3.86
C VAL A 93 4.12 20.97 2.71
N ARG A 94 4.74 19.78 2.79
CA ARG A 94 5.66 19.29 1.75
C ARG A 94 4.94 19.14 0.41
N ARG A 95 3.70 18.62 0.42
CA ARG A 95 2.86 18.47 -0.79
C ARG A 95 2.52 19.82 -1.41
N ARG A 96 2.07 20.81 -0.63
CA ARG A 96 1.72 22.16 -1.12
C ARG A 96 2.93 22.94 -1.62
N LYS A 97 4.08 22.81 -0.95
CA LYS A 97 5.34 23.42 -1.38
C LYS A 97 5.80 22.91 -2.73
N GLY A 98 5.58 21.62 -3.03
CA GLY A 98 5.82 21.02 -4.34
C GLY A 98 4.88 21.51 -5.46
N THR A 99 3.74 22.12 -5.11
CA THR A 99 2.75 22.64 -6.08
C THR A 99 2.93 24.14 -6.38
N GLY A 100 3.95 24.79 -5.84
CA GLY A 100 4.23 26.22 -6.07
C GLY A 100 3.27 27.19 -5.36
N LYS A 101 2.33 26.71 -4.53
CA LYS A 101 1.47 27.57 -3.71
C LYS A 101 2.23 28.00 -2.45
N SER A 102 2.67 29.26 -2.40
CA SER A 102 3.17 29.86 -1.17
C SER A 102 2.03 30.01 -0.17
N VAL A 103 2.26 29.56 1.06
CA VAL A 103 1.35 29.78 2.17
C VAL A 103 1.64 31.18 2.73
N PRO A 104 0.64 32.05 2.97
CA PRO A 104 0.86 33.35 3.57
C PRO A 104 1.46 33.20 4.98
N ALA A 105 2.45 34.04 5.29
CA ALA A 105 3.13 34.03 6.59
C ALA A 105 2.15 34.45 7.69
N GLY A 106 1.76 33.49 8.55
CA GLY A 106 0.84 33.72 9.66
C GLY A 106 -0.21 32.62 9.83
N GLU A 107 -0.43 31.81 8.80
CA GLU A 107 -1.32 30.65 8.84
C GLU A 107 -0.50 29.38 9.04
N ALA A 108 -0.88 28.55 10.03
CA ALA A 108 -0.23 27.27 10.26
C ALA A 108 -0.21 26.49 8.93
N PRO A 109 0.98 26.11 8.43
CA PRO A 109 1.09 25.52 7.13
C PRO A 109 0.53 24.09 7.26
N GLY A 110 -0.70 23.88 6.79
CA GLY A 110 -1.39 22.60 6.91
C GLY A 110 -2.56 22.68 7.88
N GLY A 111 -3.75 22.97 7.34
CA GLY A 111 -4.96 22.75 8.12
C GLY A 111 -5.14 21.25 8.34
N ASN A 112 -5.41 20.84 9.58
CA ASN A 112 -5.66 19.46 9.93
C ASN A 112 -6.79 18.88 9.03
N PRO A 113 -6.56 17.82 8.24
CA PRO A 113 -7.58 17.24 7.36
C PRO A 113 -8.76 16.63 8.13
N PHE A 114 -8.60 16.44 9.44
CA PHE A 114 -9.63 16.05 10.40
C PHE A 114 -9.90 17.16 11.42
N ALA A 115 -9.67 18.44 11.06
CA ALA A 115 -10.04 19.59 11.88
C ALA A 115 -11.50 19.46 12.34
N TRP A 116 -12.40 19.05 11.43
CA TRP A 116 -13.82 18.80 11.70
C TRP A 116 -14.13 17.76 12.80
N LEU A 117 -13.19 16.89 13.17
CA LEU A 117 -13.33 15.94 14.29
C LEU A 117 -12.69 16.44 15.59
N THR A 118 -11.61 17.21 15.48
CA THR A 118 -10.68 17.43 16.60
C THR A 118 -10.59 18.88 17.04
N GLU A 119 -10.59 19.82 16.09
CA GLU A 119 -10.45 21.27 16.32
C GLU A 119 -11.81 21.97 16.17
N GLU A 120 -12.51 21.72 15.06
CA GLU A 120 -13.92 22.03 14.84
C GLU A 120 -14.77 20.96 15.52
N ARG A 121 -14.80 20.94 16.85
CA ARG A 121 -15.82 20.16 17.56
C ARG A 121 -17.19 20.80 17.31
N MET A 122 -17.84 20.46 16.21
CA MET A 122 -19.20 20.95 15.89
C MET A 122 -20.21 20.68 17.02
N GLY A 123 -19.98 19.67 17.87
CA GLY A 123 -20.78 19.38 19.07
C GLY A 123 -20.44 20.18 20.34
N PHE A 124 -19.30 20.89 20.38
CA PHE A 124 -18.85 21.75 21.48
C PHE A 124 -18.65 23.19 20.98
N TRP A 125 -19.56 23.69 20.14
CA TRP A 125 -19.57 25.10 19.77
C TRP A 125 -19.81 25.94 21.03
N ASP A 126 -18.84 26.77 21.44
CA ASP A 126 -19.07 27.76 22.48
C ASP A 126 -19.87 28.94 21.94
N GLY A 127 -21.19 28.86 22.11
CA GLY A 127 -22.11 29.91 21.66
C GLY A 127 -22.01 31.20 22.48
N ARG A 128 -21.41 31.16 23.69
CA ARG A 128 -21.26 32.33 24.54
C ARG A 128 -20.02 33.13 24.16
N GLY A 129 -18.89 32.46 23.94
CA GLY A 129 -17.67 33.11 23.44
C GLY A 129 -17.91 33.83 22.11
N LYS A 130 -18.55 33.16 21.14
CA LYS A 130 -18.87 33.77 19.84
C LYS A 130 -19.83 34.96 19.91
N LYS A 131 -20.69 35.02 20.91
CA LYS A 131 -21.55 36.20 21.15
C LYS A 131 -20.75 37.38 21.70
N GLN A 132 -19.80 37.12 22.60
CA GLN A 132 -18.92 38.17 23.11
C GLN A 132 -18.01 38.73 22.01
N ASP A 133 -17.43 37.85 21.19
CA ASP A 133 -16.63 38.25 20.02
C ASP A 133 -17.44 39.13 19.06
N PHE A 134 -18.71 38.77 18.82
CA PHE A 134 -19.62 39.55 17.99
C PHE A 134 -19.97 40.89 18.62
N ASP A 135 -20.33 40.92 19.90
CA ASP A 135 -20.65 42.14 20.63
C ASP A 135 -19.45 43.11 20.63
N ASP A 136 -18.24 42.59 20.80
CA ASP A 136 -17.02 43.39 20.75
C ASP A 136 -16.69 43.88 19.33
N TRP A 137 -16.96 43.08 18.28
CA TRP A 137 -16.87 43.52 16.89
C TRP A 137 -17.88 44.63 16.56
N VAL A 138 -19.12 44.51 17.04
CA VAL A 138 -20.16 45.55 16.90
C VAL A 138 -19.74 46.83 17.61
N ARG A 139 -19.17 46.72 18.82
CA ARG A 139 -18.65 47.87 19.59
C ARG A 139 -17.46 48.54 18.91
N GLN A 140 -16.65 47.78 18.16
CA GLN A 140 -15.52 48.30 17.38
C GLN A 140 -15.93 48.87 16.00
N GLY A 141 -17.23 48.86 15.67
CA GLY A 141 -17.76 49.49 14.47
C GLY A 141 -17.45 48.73 13.17
N GLY A 142 -17.23 47.42 13.26
CA GLY A 142 -17.19 46.54 12.09
C GLY A 142 -15.93 46.60 11.22
N LYS A 143 -14.81 47.12 11.74
CA LYS A 143 -13.53 47.14 11.00
C LYS A 143 -12.76 45.84 11.24
N SER A 144 -12.63 45.03 10.19
CA SER A 144 -11.76 43.84 10.14
C SER A 144 -10.30 44.21 9.92
#